data_AF-A0ABC9WAZ3-F1
#
_entry.id   AF-A0ABC9WAZ3-F1
#
_cell.length_a   1.000
_cell.length_b   1.000
_cell.length_c   1.000
_cell.angle_alpha   90.00
_cell.angle_beta   90.00
_cell.angle_gamma   90.00
#
_symmetry.space_group_name_H-M   'P 1'
#
loop_
_entity.id
_entity.type
_entity.pdbx_description
1 polymer ?
#
loop_
_entity_poly.entity_id
_entity_poly.type
_entity_poly.pdbx_seq_one_letter_code
_entity_poly.pdbx_strand_id
1 'polypeptide(L)'
;MADRSLIEGAEPFPRREEAPEWGYEEGVEWGLIFPDANGDYQSPINLNSREAKYDPSLLEVRLSPNYVVCRDCEVINDGHSIQIALKSKSVAI
;
A
#
# COMPACT_ATOMS: atom_id res chain seq x y z
N MET A 1 17.83 12.47 -3.44
CA MET A 1 17.69 11.45 -4.51
C MET A 1 17.07 10.23 -3.87
N ALA A 2 15.86 9.84 -4.25
CA ALA A 2 15.26 8.61 -3.72
C ALA A 2 16.06 7.42 -4.23
N ASP A 3 16.49 6.58 -3.30
CA ASP A 3 17.22 5.35 -3.61
C ASP A 3 16.32 4.43 -4.44
N ARG A 4 16.73 4.17 -5.69
CA ARG A 4 16.01 3.35 -6.66
C ARG A 4 16.24 1.85 -6.43
N SER A 5 17.13 1.48 -5.50
CA SER A 5 17.51 0.10 -5.22
C SER A 5 16.39 -0.77 -4.65
N LEU A 6 15.33 -0.17 -4.08
CA LEU A 6 14.19 -0.89 -3.50
C LEU A 6 13.18 -1.40 -4.53
N ILE A 7 13.28 -1.00 -5.81
CA ILE A 7 12.28 -1.35 -6.84
C ILE A 7 12.76 -2.51 -7.72
N GLU A 8 14.06 -2.82 -7.75
CA GLU A 8 14.64 -3.81 -8.67
C GLU A 8 14.65 -5.25 -8.12
N GLY A 9 14.18 -5.48 -6.89
CA GLY A 9 14.20 -6.79 -6.23
C GLY A 9 12.83 -7.44 -5.95
N ALA A 10 11.73 -6.87 -6.45
CA ALA A 10 10.42 -7.47 -6.26
C ALA A 10 10.31 -8.71 -7.15
N GLU A 11 10.47 -9.90 -6.55
CA GLU A 11 10.10 -11.18 -7.15
C GLU A 11 8.72 -11.04 -7.81
N PRO A 12 8.53 -11.58 -9.03
CA PRO A 12 7.27 -11.47 -9.74
C PRO A 12 6.16 -12.01 -8.83
N PHE A 13 5.18 -11.15 -8.50
CA PHE A 13 3.99 -11.55 -7.76
C PHE A 13 3.45 -12.86 -8.37
N PRO A 14 3.22 -13.90 -7.57
CA PRO A 14 2.75 -15.18 -8.09
C PRO A 14 1.49 -14.93 -8.93
N ARG A 15 1.46 -15.55 -10.12
CA ARG A 15 0.31 -15.51 -11.01
C ARG A 15 -0.95 -15.87 -10.22
N ARG A 16 -2.02 -15.12 -10.48
CA ARG A 16 -3.34 -15.08 -9.82
C ARG A 16 -4.07 -16.43 -9.64
N GLU A 17 -3.47 -17.56 -10.03
CA GLU A 17 -4.14 -18.85 -10.19
C GLU A 17 -4.14 -19.73 -8.93
N GLU A 18 -3.46 -19.35 -7.84
CA GLU A 18 -3.43 -20.15 -6.59
C GLU A 18 -3.49 -19.33 -5.28
N ALA A 19 -3.87 -18.05 -5.34
CA ALA A 19 -4.01 -17.27 -4.10
C ALA A 19 -5.27 -17.75 -3.33
N PRO A 20 -5.13 -18.16 -2.06
CA PRO A 20 -6.29 -18.56 -1.26
C PRO A 20 -7.29 -17.41 -1.16
N GLU A 21 -8.58 -17.73 -1.36
CA GLU A 21 -9.67 -16.78 -1.25
C GLU A 21 -9.73 -16.25 0.19
N TRP A 22 -9.73 -14.94 0.33
CA TRP A 22 -9.88 -14.24 1.61
C TRP A 22 -10.98 -13.19 1.48
N GLY A 23 -11.58 -12.82 2.60
CA GLY A 23 -12.63 -11.81 2.66
C GLY A 23 -12.76 -11.24 4.06
N TYR A 24 -13.73 -10.34 4.23
CA TYR A 24 -14.04 -9.70 5.51
C TYR A 24 -15.22 -10.36 6.25
N GLU A 25 -15.93 -11.27 5.59
CA GLU A 25 -16.98 -12.09 6.19
C GLU A 25 -16.38 -13.42 6.72
N GLU A 26 -17.19 -14.46 6.87
CA GLU A 26 -16.71 -15.77 7.32
C GLU A 26 -15.65 -16.36 6.39
N GLY A 27 -14.56 -16.89 6.97
CA GLY A 27 -13.44 -17.42 6.22
C GLY A 27 -12.30 -17.91 7.09
N VAL A 28 -11.20 -18.30 6.46
CA VAL A 28 -9.96 -18.72 7.16
C VAL A 28 -9.26 -17.49 7.74
N GLU A 29 -8.70 -17.61 8.95
CA GLU A 29 -7.86 -16.57 9.54
C GLU A 29 -6.66 -16.26 8.63
N TRP A 30 -6.47 -14.98 8.29
CA TRP A 30 -5.45 -14.56 7.33
C TRP A 30 -4.04 -15.01 7.73
N GLY A 31 -3.72 -15.04 9.03
CA GLY A 31 -2.42 -15.48 9.53
C GLY A 31 -2.05 -16.93 9.21
N LEU A 32 -3.02 -17.78 8.87
CA LEU A 32 -2.77 -19.18 8.48
C LEU A 32 -2.32 -19.31 7.02
N ILE A 33 -2.75 -18.39 6.16
CA ILE A 33 -2.52 -18.40 4.71
C ILE A 33 -1.54 -17.31 4.25
N PHE A 34 -1.42 -16.24 5.03
CA PHE A 34 -0.51 -15.10 4.84
C PHE A 34 0.26 -14.90 6.15
N PRO A 35 1.43 -15.57 6.33
CA PRO A 35 2.19 -15.52 7.60
C PRO A 35 2.53 -14.10 8.06
N ASP A 36 2.72 -13.16 7.14
CA ASP A 36 2.99 -11.75 7.43
C ASP A 36 1.84 -11.07 8.19
N ALA A 37 0.61 -11.59 8.12
CA ALA A 37 -0.53 -11.10 8.89
C ALA A 37 -0.38 -11.36 10.41
N ASN A 38 0.54 -12.23 10.82
CA ASN A 38 0.89 -12.49 12.22
C ASN A 38 2.11 -11.69 12.70
N GLY A 39 2.59 -10.70 11.93
CA GLY A 39 3.76 -9.90 12.32
C GLY A 39 3.48 -8.93 13.49
N ASP A 40 4.53 -8.41 14.11
CA ASP A 40 4.42 -7.50 15.28
C ASP A 40 3.95 -6.08 14.92
N TYR A 41 4.04 -5.68 13.65
CA TYR A 41 3.79 -4.32 13.17
C TYR A 41 2.65 -4.27 12.13
N GLN A 42 1.48 -4.78 12.49
CA GLN A 42 0.29 -4.78 11.62
C GLN A 42 -0.43 -3.42 11.58
N SER A 43 -1.25 -3.23 10.55
CA SER A 43 -2.18 -2.12 10.38
C SER A 43 -3.59 -2.65 10.10
N PRO A 44 -4.67 -1.90 10.38
CA PRO A 44 -4.70 -0.57 10.98
C PRO A 44 -4.44 -0.59 12.49
N ILE A 45 -4.15 0.59 13.06
CA ILE A 45 -4.04 0.80 14.51
C ILE A 45 -4.97 1.92 14.96
N ASN A 46 -5.31 1.93 16.25
CA ASN A 46 -5.91 3.09 16.88
C ASN A 46 -4.85 4.19 17.08
N LEU A 47 -4.98 5.31 16.38
CA LEU A 47 -4.04 6.42 16.49
C LEU A 47 -4.46 7.37 17.63
N ASN A 48 -3.81 7.24 18.79
CA ASN A 48 -3.99 8.17 19.91
C ASN A 48 -3.17 9.45 19.67
N SER A 49 -3.84 10.54 19.31
CA SER A 49 -3.20 11.84 19.04
C SER A 49 -2.37 12.40 20.21
N ARG A 50 -2.67 12.01 21.47
CA ARG A 50 -1.90 12.46 22.64
C ARG A 50 -0.56 11.74 22.81
N GLU A 51 -0.44 10.55 22.21
CA GLU A 51 0.77 9.74 22.24
C GLU A 51 1.63 9.96 20.98
N ALA A 52 1.09 10.65 19.97
CA ALA A 52 1.83 11.05 18.79
C ALA A 52 3.00 11.97 19.19
N LYS A 53 4.21 11.59 18.79
CA LYS A 53 5.42 12.37 19.05
C LYS A 53 5.63 13.37 17.92
N TYR A 54 5.65 14.65 18.26
CA TYR A 54 6.03 15.68 17.32
C TYR A 54 7.51 15.53 16.95
N ASP A 55 7.78 15.36 15.66
CA ASP A 55 9.12 15.32 15.10
C ASP A 55 9.33 16.56 14.21
N PRO A 56 10.10 17.57 14.67
CA PRO A 56 10.37 18.78 13.89
C PRO A 56 11.15 18.51 12.59
N SER A 57 11.90 17.41 12.52
CA SER A 57 12.70 17.08 11.32
C SER A 57 11.81 16.80 10.10
N LEU A 58 10.56 16.38 10.32
CA LEU A 58 9.55 16.20 9.28
C LEU A 58 9.19 17.51 8.57
N LEU A 59 9.56 18.67 9.13
CA LEU A 59 9.35 19.98 8.52
C LEU A 59 10.52 20.43 7.64
N GLU A 60 11.71 19.83 7.79
CA GLU A 60 12.91 20.20 7.03
C GLU A 60 12.73 19.91 5.54
N VAL A 61 12.17 18.75 5.22
CA VAL A 61 11.70 18.40 3.88
C VAL A 61 10.21 18.11 3.95
N ARG A 62 9.41 19.15 3.68
CA ARG A 62 7.95 19.03 3.70
C ARG A 62 7.48 18.01 2.67
N LEU A 63 6.49 17.21 3.06
CA LEU A 63 5.73 16.41 2.10
C LEU A 63 5.10 17.34 1.06
N SER A 64 5.51 17.19 -0.20
CA SER A 64 5.02 17.99 -1.32
C SER A 64 4.39 17.07 -2.37
N PRO A 65 3.15 16.59 -2.14
CA PRO A 65 2.47 15.74 -3.10
C PRO A 65 2.14 16.57 -4.34
N ASN A 66 2.70 16.17 -5.50
CA ASN A 66 2.44 16.80 -6.78
C ASN A 66 1.52 15.91 -7.64
N TYR A 67 0.25 15.85 -7.25
CA TYR A 67 -0.74 15.09 -8.01
C TYR A 67 -1.18 15.87 -9.24
N VAL A 68 -1.20 15.17 -10.37
CA VAL A 68 -1.66 15.68 -11.66
C VAL A 68 -2.87 14.88 -12.13
N VAL A 69 -3.68 15.46 -13.02
CA VAL A 69 -4.85 14.77 -13.57
C VAL A 69 -4.41 13.51 -14.33
N CYS A 70 -4.84 12.36 -13.81
CA CYS A 70 -4.80 11.10 -14.51
C CYS A 70 -6.04 10.98 -15.40
N ARG A 71 -5.84 10.94 -16.72
CA ARG A 71 -6.93 10.74 -17.70
C ARG A 71 -7.00 9.30 -18.18
N ASP A 72 -6.00 8.51 -17.86
CA ASP A 72 -5.87 7.11 -18.24
C ASP A 72 -5.73 6.30 -16.96
N CYS A 73 -6.89 6.06 -16.34
CA CYS A 73 -7.03 5.27 -15.13
C CYS A 73 -8.16 4.27 -15.32
N GLU A 74 -8.03 3.12 -14.68
CA GLU A 74 -9.04 2.07 -14.70
C GLU A 74 -9.67 1.95 -13.31
N VAL A 75 -10.99 1.83 -13.27
CA VAL A 75 -11.74 1.56 -12.05
C VAL A 75 -12.06 0.08 -12.02
N ILE A 76 -11.60 -0.60 -10.98
CA ILE A 76 -11.64 -2.05 -10.86
C ILE A 76 -12.33 -2.40 -9.54
N ASN A 77 -13.37 -3.23 -9.61
CA ASN A 77 -13.88 -3.95 -8.44
C ASN A 77 -13.25 -5.35 -8.45
N ASP A 78 -12.37 -5.64 -7.50
CA ASP A 78 -11.71 -6.94 -7.39
C ASP A 78 -12.41 -7.92 -6.45
N GLY A 79 -13.55 -7.51 -5.86
CA GLY A 79 -14.27 -8.27 -4.84
C GLY A 79 -13.90 -7.90 -3.40
N HIS A 80 -12.80 -7.18 -3.19
CA HIS A 80 -12.29 -6.77 -1.87
C HIS A 80 -12.34 -5.26 -1.68
N SER A 81 -12.18 -4.49 -2.75
CA SER A 81 -12.23 -3.03 -2.76
C SER A 81 -12.58 -2.48 -4.15
N ILE A 82 -12.80 -1.17 -4.21
CA ILE A 82 -12.80 -0.42 -5.47
C ILE A 82 -11.41 0.20 -5.64
N GLN A 83 -10.65 -0.33 -6.59
CA GLN A 83 -9.31 0.15 -6.91
C GLN A 83 -9.36 1.14 -8.07
N ILE A 84 -8.54 2.19 -7.98
CA ILE A 84 -8.26 3.10 -9.10
C ILE A 84 -6.82 2.83 -9.54
N ALA A 85 -6.65 2.10 -10.64
CA ALA A 85 -5.35 1.85 -11.23
C ALA A 85 -4.89 3.09 -11.99
N LEU A 86 -3.91 3.81 -11.44
CA LEU A 86 -3.31 4.98 -12.05
C LEU A 86 -2.19 4.56 -13.00
N LYS A 87 -2.28 4.87 -14.29
CA LYS A 87 -1.13 4.71 -15.20
C LYS A 87 -0.18 5.87 -14.98
N SER A 88 1.00 5.59 -14.43
CA SER A 88 1.99 6.61 -14.06
C SER A 88 2.28 7.54 -15.24
N LYS A 89 2.03 8.83 -15.06
CA LYS A 89 2.70 9.85 -15.86
C LYS A 89 4.02 10.13 -15.17
N SER A 90 5.13 9.78 -15.81
CA SER A 90 6.44 10.25 -15.41
C SER A 90 6.43 11.77 -15.44
N VAL A 91 6.37 12.40 -14.27
CA VAL A 91 6.73 13.81 -14.13
C VAL A 91 8.25 13.82 -14.21
N ALA A 92 8.79 14.23 -15.37
CA ALA A 92 10.19 14.60 -15.46
C ALA A 92 10.40 15.79 -14.51
N ILE A 93 11.21 15.59 -13.48
CA ILE A 93 11.79 16.67 -12.67
C ILE A 93 13.18 16.93 -13.23
#